data_AF-A0A2X1NDM3-F1
#
_entry.id   AF-A0A2X1NDM3-F1
#
_cell.length_a   1.000
_cell.length_b   1.000
_cell.length_c   1.000
_cell.angle_alpha   90.00
_cell.angle_beta   90.00
_cell.angle_gamma   90.00
#
_symmetry.space_group_name_H-M   'P 1'
#
loop_
_entity.id
_entity.type
_entity.pdbx_description
1 polymer ?
#
loop_
_entity_poly.entity_id
_entity_poly.type
_entity_poly.pdbx_seq_one_letter_code
_entity_poly.pdbx_strand_id
1 'polypeptide(L)' 'MGLTGKYSPHSLRYAWAQDDIRRYLAQDDIRRYLAQGFSEKEALAMVAMDLGHGDGRGRWVKQVYAHEWKKE' A
#
# COMPACT_ATOMS: atom_id res chain seq x y z
N MET A 1 21.38 -21.43 16.03
CA MET A 1 20.60 -20.40 16.75
C MET A 1 19.60 -19.80 15.77
N GLY A 2 18.29 -19.84 16.09
CA GLY A 2 17.22 -19.34 15.22
C GLY A 2 16.77 -17.93 15.58
N LEU A 3 16.09 -17.23 14.66
CA LEU A 3 15.53 -15.91 14.90
C LEU A 3 14.43 -15.99 15.99
N THR A 4 14.60 -15.26 17.09
CA THR A 4 13.64 -15.18 18.21
C THR A 4 13.00 -13.79 18.32
N GLY A 5 11.87 -13.67 19.00
CA GLY A 5 11.16 -12.39 19.20
C GLY A 5 10.52 -11.83 17.93
N LYS A 6 10.58 -10.50 17.72
CA LYS A 6 9.99 -9.78 16.56
C LYS A 6 10.46 -10.26 15.17
N TYR A 7 11.51 -11.08 15.12
CA TYR A 7 12.04 -11.66 13.88
C TYR A 7 11.80 -13.17 13.79
N SER A 8 10.97 -13.74 14.68
CA SER A 8 10.55 -15.13 14.58
C SER A 8 9.86 -15.41 13.23
N PRO A 9 9.89 -16.65 12.73
CA PRO A 9 9.17 -17.02 11.51
C PRO A 9 7.67 -16.64 11.55
N HIS A 10 7.08 -16.57 12.75
CA HIS A 10 5.67 -16.21 12.92
C HIS A 10 5.42 -14.71 12.78
N SER A 11 6.28 -13.86 13.34
CA SER A 11 6.16 -12.41 13.18
C SER A 11 6.42 -11.98 11.72
N LEU A 12 7.28 -12.70 11.00
CA LEU A 12 7.47 -12.48 9.56
C LEU A 12 6.20 -12.82 8.75
N ARG A 13 5.50 -13.92 9.08
CA ARG A 13 4.22 -14.28 8.45
C ARG A 13 3.15 -13.22 8.69
N TYR A 14 3.06 -12.69 9.92
CA TYR A 14 2.15 -11.60 10.23
C TYR A 14 2.50 -10.31 9.48
N ALA A 15 3.78 -9.94 9.44
CA ALA A 15 4.22 -8.77 8.69
C ALA A 15 3.88 -8.89 7.20
N TRP A 16 4.12 -10.06 6.61
CA TRP A 16 3.78 -10.33 5.22
C TRP A 16 2.27 -10.26 4.95
N ALA A 17 1.44 -10.91 5.77
CA ALA A 17 -0.02 -10.89 5.59
C ALA A 17 -0.59 -9.46 5.76
N GLN A 18 -0.08 -8.70 6.73
CA GLN A 18 -0.48 -7.30 6.91
C GLN A 18 -0.08 -6.43 5.73
N ASP A 19 1.11 -6.65 5.15
CA ASP A 19 1.56 -5.91 3.99
C ASP A 19 0.71 -6.22 2.74
N ASP A 20 0.39 -7.50 2.51
CA ASP A 20 -0.45 -7.89 1.36
C ASP A 20 -1.88 -7.36 1.49
N ILE A 21 -2.47 -7.40 2.70
CA ILE A 21 -3.77 -6.77 2.97
C ILE A 21 -3.72 -5.26 2.70
N ARG A 22 -2.69 -4.55 3.21
CA ARG A 22 -2.54 -3.10 2.96
C ARG A 22 -2.40 -2.81 1.47
N ARG A 23 -1.67 -3.66 0.74
CA ARG A 23 -1.51 -3.53 -0.71
C ARG A 23 -2.82 -3.67 -1.46
N TYR A 24 -3.60 -4.69 -1.12
CA TYR A 24 -4.91 -4.90 -1.74
C TYR A 24 -5.83 -3.70 -1.51
N LEU A 25 -5.94 -3.23 -0.26
CA LEU A 25 -6.77 -2.08 0.10
C LEU A 25 -6.32 -0.80 -0.61
N ALA A 26 -5.01 -0.52 -0.61
CA ALA A 26 -4.47 0.64 -1.30
C ALA A 26 -4.78 0.63 -2.80
N GLN A 27 -4.72 -0.54 -3.46
CA GLN A 27 -5.07 -0.64 -4.88
C GLN A 27 -6.55 -0.35 -5.14
N ASP A 28 -7.44 -0.89 -4.31
CA ASP A 28 -8.88 -0.65 -4.42
C ASP A 28 -9.21 0.84 -4.23
N ASP A 29 -8.61 1.48 -3.23
CA ASP A 29 -8.81 2.90 -2.96
C ASP A 29 -8.32 3.79 -4.10
N ILE A 30 -7.15 3.53 -4.68
CA ILE A 30 -6.68 4.32 -5.82
C ILE A 30 -7.64 4.16 -7.01
N ARG A 31 -8.14 2.94 -7.30
CA ARG A 31 -9.15 2.72 -8.37
C ARG A 31 -10.43 3.49 -8.09
N ARG A 32 -10.92 3.44 -6.85
CA ARG A 32 -12.11 4.15 -6.39
C ARG A 32 -11.96 5.66 -6.56
N TYR A 33 -10.80 6.24 -6.24
CA TYR A 33 -10.56 7.67 -6.44
C TYR A 33 -10.45 8.04 -7.93
N LEU A 34 -9.79 7.23 -8.76
CA LEU A 34 -9.78 7.49 -10.20
C LEU A 34 -11.18 7.42 -10.82
N ALA A 35 -12.02 6.46 -10.40
CA ALA A 35 -13.40 6.35 -10.87
C ALA A 35 -14.27 7.56 -10.48
N GLN A 36 -13.90 8.27 -9.41
CA GLN A 36 -14.53 9.53 -9.00
C GLN A 36 -14.03 10.75 -9.80
N GLY A 37 -13.08 10.57 -10.73
CA GLY A 37 -12.55 11.64 -11.58
C GLY A 37 -11.33 12.36 -11.02
N PHE A 38 -10.76 11.89 -9.90
CA PHE A 38 -9.49 12.42 -9.40
C PHE A 38 -8.36 12.10 -10.37
N SER A 39 -7.38 12.99 -10.46
CA SER A 39 -6.12 12.70 -11.15
C SER A 39 -5.34 11.60 -10.41
N GLU A 40 -4.43 10.93 -11.11
CA GLU A 40 -3.54 9.94 -10.50
C GLU A 40 -2.77 10.52 -9.31
N LYS A 41 -2.34 11.79 -9.39
CA LYS A 41 -1.63 12.47 -8.32
C LYS A 41 -2.49 12.64 -7.07
N GLU A 42 -3.75 13.05 -7.25
CA GLU A 42 -4.71 13.22 -6.15
C GLU A 42 -5.10 11.89 -5.53
N ALA A 43 -5.40 10.88 -6.36
CA ALA A 43 -5.74 9.54 -5.88
C ALA A 43 -4.60 8.93 -5.03
N LEU A 44 -3.35 9.08 -5.46
CA LEU A 44 -2.19 8.63 -4.71
C LEU A 44 -1.96 9.41 -3.41
N ALA A 45 -2.28 10.72 -3.39
CA ALA A 45 -2.20 11.53 -2.17
C ALA A 45 -3.28 11.14 -1.15
N MET A 46 -4.50 10.87 -1.61
CA MET A 46 -5.61 10.39 -0.78
C MET A 46 -5.29 9.04 -0.15
N VAL A 47 -4.82 8.08 -0.94
CA VAL A 47 -4.42 6.76 -0.40
C VAL A 47 -3.26 6.88 0.59
N ALA A 48 -2.31 7.79 0.35
CA ALA A 48 -1.25 8.04 1.32
C ALA A 48 -1.78 8.62 2.64
N MET A 49 -2.81 9.47 2.59
CA MET A 49 -3.51 9.97 3.77
C MET A 49 -4.29 8.86 4.49
N ASP A 50 -5.04 8.03 3.77
CA ASP A 50 -5.84 6.93 4.33
C ASP A 50 -4.96 5.86 5.03
N LEU A 51 -3.75 5.64 4.50
CA LEU A 51 -2.75 4.78 5.13
C LEU A 51 -2.00 5.43 6.31
N GLY A 52 -2.30 6.69 6.63
CA GLY A 52 -1.65 7.42 7.73
C GLY A 52 -0.23 7.92 7.42
N HIS A 53 0.13 8.03 6.14
CA HIS A 53 1.44 8.50 5.69
C HIS A 53 1.49 9.99 5.31
N GLY A 54 0.33 10.66 5.24
CA GLY A 54 0.18 12.03 4.76
C GLY A 54 0.20 12.14 3.23
N ASP A 55 -0.21 13.29 2.67
CA ASP A 55 -0.34 13.54 1.23
C ASP A 55 0.99 13.55 0.45
N GLY A 56 2.11 13.81 1.12
CA GLY A 56 3.44 13.87 0.51
C GLY A 56 4.02 12.54 0.01
N ARG A 57 3.36 11.39 0.25
CA ARG A 57 3.90 10.05 -0.06
C ARG A 57 3.29 9.36 -1.28
N GLY A 58 2.58 10.06 -2.15
CA GLY A 58 1.97 9.47 -3.34
C GLY A 58 2.96 8.69 -4.24
N ARG A 59 4.21 9.13 -4.37
CA ARG A 59 5.26 8.39 -5.11
C ARG A 59 5.58 7.03 -4.47
N TRP A 60 5.65 6.97 -3.14
CA TRP A 60 5.90 5.72 -2.42
C TRP A 60 4.71 4.79 -2.52
N VAL A 61 3.48 5.30 -2.39
CA VAL A 61 2.25 4.52 -2.61
C VAL A 61 2.26 3.90 -4.01
N LYS A 62 2.65 4.66 -5.03
CA LYS A 62 2.77 4.14 -6.40
C LYS A 62 3.79 2.99 -6.52
N GLN A 63 4.94 3.11 -5.87
CA GLN A 63 6.01 2.12 -5.92
C GLN A 63 5.67 0.84 -5.15
N VAL A 64 5.04 0.98 -3.97
CA VAL A 64 4.78 -0.14 -3.07
C VAL A 64 3.46 -0.83 -3.40
N TYR A 65 2.42 -0.06 -3.75
CA TYR A 65 1.08 -0.58 -3.92
C TYR A 65 0.59 -0.62 -5.37
N ALA A 66 1.03 0.30 -6.23
CA ALA A 66 0.56 0.38 -7.62
C ALA A 66 1.48 -0.31 -8.65
N HIS A 67 2.50 -1.06 -8.23
CA HIS A 67 3.48 -1.69 -9.14
C HIS A 67 2.83 -2.65 -10.16
N GLU A 68 1.81 -3.40 -9.76
CA GLU A 68 1.11 -4.37 -10.62
C GLU A 68 -0.01 -3.74 -11.47
N TRP A 69 -0.31 -2.45 -11.29
CA TRP A 69 -1.33 -1.76 -12.09
C TRP A 69 -0.92 -1.65 -13.56
N LYS A 70 0.34 -1.32 -13.84
CA LYS A 70 0.80 -1.00 -15.21
C LYS A 70 1.05 -2.22 -16.11
N LYS A 71 0.65 -3.43 -15.72
CA LYS A 71 0.73 -4.62 -16.57
C LYS A 71 -0.61 -4.89 -17.27
N GLU A 72 -1.09 -3.94 -18.05
CA GLU A 72 -2.03 -4.14 -19.16
C GLU A 72 -1.67 -3.18 -20.30
#